data_AF-A0A432ZT06-F1
#
_entry.id   AF-A0A432ZT06-F1
#
_cell.length_a   1.000
_cell.length_b   1.000
_cell.length_c   1.000
_cell.angle_alpha   90.00
_cell.angle_beta   90.00
_cell.angle_gamma   90.00
#
_symmetry.space_group_name_H-M   'P 1'
#
loop_
_entity.id
_entity.type
_entity.pdbx_description
1 polymer ?
#
loop_
_entity_poly.entity_id
_entity_poly.type
_entity_poly.pdbx_seq_one_letter_code
_entity_poly.pdbx_strand_id
1 'polypeptide(L)' 'MDNTVSVLTELSDAQALALAQLVKRVGWQEVRINAVDDDEAYLMREALSALQKGLAESGYAPR' A
#
# COMPACT_ATOMS: atom_id res chain seq x y z
N MET A 1 -11.75 7.35 17.57
CA MET A 1 -10.66 6.37 17.58
C MET A 1 -10.96 5.44 16.42
N ASP A 2 -10.17 5.51 15.36
CA ASP A 2 -10.32 4.55 14.27
C ASP A 2 -9.81 3.20 14.74
N ASN A 3 -10.59 2.16 14.49
CA ASN A 3 -10.20 0.80 14.83
C ASN A 3 -9.22 0.29 13.79
N THR A 4 -8.05 -0.17 14.24
CA THR A 4 -7.13 -0.91 13.39
C THR A 4 -7.76 -2.24 12.99
N VAL A 5 -7.72 -2.55 11.69
CA VAL A 5 -8.18 -3.82 11.12
C VAL A 5 -7.00 -4.48 10.41
N SER A 6 -6.84 -5.80 10.58
CA SER A 6 -5.87 -6.59 9.84
C SER A 6 -6.52 -7.22 8.60
N VAL A 7 -5.88 -7.06 7.44
CA VAL A 7 -6.28 -7.69 6.18
C VAL A 7 -5.25 -8.76 5.83
N LEU A 8 -5.69 -10.02 5.71
CA LEU A 8 -4.84 -11.16 5.36
C LEU A 8 -5.08 -11.57 3.91
N THR A 9 -4.00 -11.74 3.14
CA THR A 9 -4.04 -12.13 1.73
C THR A 9 -2.88 -13.06 1.41
N GLU A 10 -3.15 -14.12 0.66
CA GLU A 10 -2.11 -15.01 0.13
C GLU A 10 -1.62 -14.52 -1.23
N LEU A 11 -0.31 -14.38 -1.39
CA LEU A 11 0.34 -13.97 -2.64
C LEU A 11 1.47 -14.96 -2.95
N SER A 12 1.66 -15.29 -4.22
CA SER A 12 2.93 -15.89 -4.65
C SER A 12 4.09 -14.91 -4.44
N ASP A 13 5.31 -15.42 -4.29
CA ASP A 13 6.53 -14.61 -4.20
C ASP A 13 6.61 -13.54 -5.31
N ALA A 14 6.29 -13.92 -6.55
CA ALA A 14 6.31 -13.01 -7.69
C ALA A 14 5.30 -11.86 -7.55
N GLN A 15 4.09 -12.16 -7.06
CA GLN A 15 3.07 -11.14 -6.79
C GLN A 15 3.48 -10.23 -5.63
N ALA A 16 4.02 -10.79 -4.54
CA ALA A 16 4.47 -10.01 -3.39
C ALA A 16 5.61 -9.05 -3.77
N LEU A 17 6.59 -9.52 -4.55
CA LEU A 17 7.67 -8.68 -5.09
C LEU A 17 7.14 -7.58 -6.02
N ALA A 18 6.24 -7.92 -6.94
CA ALA A 18 5.65 -6.95 -7.86
C ALA A 18 4.85 -5.89 -7.11
N LEU A 19 4.07 -6.30 -6.12
CA LEU A 19 3.27 -5.39 -5.28
C LEU A 19 4.17 -4.48 -4.45
N ALA A 20 5.25 -5.00 -3.85
CA ALA A 20 6.23 -4.20 -3.11
C ALA A 20 6.84 -3.09 -4.00
N GLN A 21 7.14 -3.40 -5.25
CA GLN A 21 7.63 -2.41 -6.20
C GLN A 21 6.57 -1.40 -6.62
N LEU A 22 5.31 -1.84 -6.80
CA LEU A 22 4.21 -0.95 -7.13
C LEU A 22 3.97 0.06 -6.01
N VAL A 23 3.79 -0.39 -4.76
CA VAL A 23 3.49 0.51 -3.63
C VAL A 23 4.60 1.54 -3.38
N LYS A 24 5.85 1.18 -3.67
CA LYS A 24 6.99 2.12 -3.63
C LYS A 24 6.90 3.20 -4.71
N ARG A 25 6.43 2.85 -5.92
CA ARG A 25 6.43 3.74 -7.10
C ARG A 25 5.20 4.60 -7.22
N VAL A 26 4.05 4.14 -6.70
CA VAL A 26 2.81 4.91 -6.70
C VAL A 26 3.05 6.23 -5.96
N GLY A 27 2.88 7.34 -6.66
CA GLY A 27 3.03 8.69 -6.16
C GLY A 27 1.69 9.34 -5.86
N TRP A 28 1.73 10.63 -5.52
CA TRP A 28 0.52 11.40 -5.19
C TRP A 28 -0.45 11.49 -6.36
N GLN A 29 0.04 11.67 -7.59
CA GLN A 29 -0.81 11.86 -8.76
C GLN A 29 -1.66 10.62 -9.07
N GLU A 30 -1.07 9.42 -9.03
CA GLU A 30 -1.80 8.17 -9.26
C GLU A 30 -2.84 7.90 -8.17
N VAL A 31 -2.57 8.31 -6.93
CA VAL A 31 -3.56 8.20 -5.84
C VAL A 31 -4.68 9.22 -6.04
N ARG A 32 -4.32 10.49 -6.27
CA ARG A 32 -5.27 11.60 -6.32
C ARG A 32 -6.28 11.50 -7.46
N ILE A 33 -5.89 10.96 -8.61
CA ILE A 33 -6.81 10.77 -9.75
C ILE A 33 -7.89 9.71 -9.46
N ASN A 34 -7.64 8.79 -8.53
CA ASN A 34 -8.59 7.75 -8.15
C ASN A 34 -9.46 8.14 -6.95
N ALA A 35 -9.08 9.17 -6.20
CA ALA A 35 -9.81 9.67 -5.04
C ALA A 35 -10.88 10.70 -5.41
N VAL A 36 -11.98 10.70 -4.67
CA VAL A 36 -13.06 11.70 -4.76
C VAL A 36 -12.53 13.09 -4.40
N ASP A 37 -11.72 13.18 -3.36
CA ASP A 37 -11.12 14.42 -2.86
C ASP A 37 -9.69 14.21 -2.32
N ASP A 38 -9.11 15.28 -1.80
CA ASP A 38 -7.75 15.27 -1.25
C ASP A 38 -7.68 14.48 0.06
N ASP A 39 -8.73 14.49 0.87
CA ASP A 39 -8.77 13.79 2.16
C ASP A 39 -8.76 12.26 1.95
N GLU A 40 -9.57 11.76 1.02
CA GLU A 40 -9.51 10.35 0.61
C GLU A 40 -8.16 9.99 0.02
N ALA A 41 -7.55 10.87 -0.79
CA ALA A 41 -6.22 10.62 -1.35
C ALA A 41 -5.15 10.47 -0.26
N TYR A 42 -5.21 11.26 0.81
CA TYR A 42 -4.32 11.08 1.97
C TYR A 42 -4.55 9.74 2.67
N LEU A 43 -5.82 9.36 2.93
CA LEU A 43 -6.15 8.07 3.54
C LEU A 43 -5.63 6.88 2.71
N MET A 44 -5.82 6.92 1.40
CA MET A 44 -5.29 5.91 0.47
C MET A 44 -3.75 5.85 0.52
N ARG A 45 -3.07 7.01 0.62
CA ARG A 45 -1.61 7.06 0.70
C ARG A 45 -1.06 6.50 2.01
N GLU A 46 -1.75 6.73 3.12
CA GLU A 46 -1.43 6.12 4.41
C GLU A 46 -1.62 4.59 4.36
N ALA A 47 -2.71 4.11 3.77
CA ALA A 47 -2.95 2.68 3.57
C ALA A 47 -1.86 2.01 2.72
N LEU A 48 -1.41 2.65 1.63
CA LEU A 48 -0.28 2.16 0.83
C LEU A 48 1.02 2.10 1.63
N SER A 49 1.23 3.05 2.54
CA SER A 49 2.40 3.07 3.42
C SER A 49 2.35 1.95 4.46
N ALA A 50 1.16 1.64 5.00
CA ALA A 50 0.95 0.49 5.88
C ALA A 50 1.17 -0.84 5.12
N LEU A 51 0.66 -0.95 3.90
CA LEU A 51 0.88 -2.12 3.04
C LEU A 51 2.36 -2.34 2.72
N GLN A 52 3.11 -1.26 2.45
CA GLN A 52 4.55 -1.31 2.25
C GLN A 52 5.28 -1.88 3.47
N LYS A 53 4.88 -1.49 4.68
CA LYS A 53 5.45 -2.02 5.93
C LYS A 53 5.15 -3.52 6.09
N GLY A 54 3.90 -3.93 5.90
CA GLY A 54 3.51 -5.34 6.00
C GLY A 54 4.23 -6.25 4.99
N LEU A 55 4.45 -5.76 3.77
CA LEU A 55 5.26 -6.47 2.77
C LEU A 55 6.72 -6.59 3.20
N ALA A 56 7.33 -5.53 3.73
CA ALA A 56 8.71 -5.55 4.22
C ALA A 56 8.88 -6.51 5.42
N GLU A 57 7.95 -6.51 6.36
CA GLU A 57 7.91 -7.44 7.49
C GLU A 57 7.77 -8.91 7.04
N SER A 58 7.09 -9.13 5.92
CA SER A 58 6.96 -10.45 5.28
C SER A 58 8.17 -10.85 4.40
N GLY A 59 9.25 -10.07 4.41
CA GLY A 59 10.48 -10.34 3.65
C GLY A 59 10.53 -9.73 2.24
N TYR A 60 9.49 -9.02 1.83
CA TYR A 60 9.36 -8.37 0.51
C TYR A 60 9.60 -6.86 0.60
N ALA A 61 10.73 -6.46 1.17
CA ALA A 61 11.09 -5.05 1.28
C ALA A 61 11.34 -4.44 -0.13
N PRO A 62 10.72 -3.30 -0.47
CA PRO A 62 11.01 -2.61 -1.71
C PRO A 62 12.47 -2.14 -1.73
N ARG A 63 13.29 -2.74 -2.60
CA ARG A 63 14.65 -2.28 -2.88
C ARG A 63 14.63 -1.04 -3.74
#